data_AF-A0A961Y2G7-F1
#
_entry.id   AF-A0A961Y2G7-F1
#
_cell.length_a   1.000
_cell.length_b   1.000
_cell.length_c   1.000
_cell.angle_alpha   90.00
_cell.angle_beta   90.00
_cell.angle_gamma   90.00
#
_symmetry.space_group_name_H-M   'P 1'
#
loop_
_entity.id
_entity.type
_entity.pdbx_description
1 polymer ?
#
loop_
_entity_poly.entity_id
_entity_poly.type
_entity_poly.pdbx_seq_one_letter_code
_entity_poly.pdbx_strand_id
1 'polypeptide(L)'
;LIPRRNTAKAGLSALLSYGSDMKSLPHRLKTQLPDGWTARRLVAAMADRHPHLAPLFGKDVGLELMFTESRILLAAMSRLLDQGVAALPMHDGMMVARGSSDAARKAMEEASMQELGSTLPVAVKA
;
A
#
# COMPACT_ATOMS: atom_id res chain seq x y z
N LEU A 1 -6.53 21.24 2.63
CA LEU A 1 -5.64 20.15 2.18
C LEU A 1 -4.75 19.68 3.34
N ILE A 2 -4.51 18.37 3.47
CA ILE A 2 -3.61 17.81 4.50
C ILE A 2 -2.16 18.21 4.14
N PRO A 3 -1.44 18.93 5.01
CA PRO A 3 -0.23 19.65 4.62
C PRO A 3 1.00 18.76 4.36
N ARG A 4 1.01 17.50 4.80
CA ARG A 4 2.17 16.59 4.68
C ARG A 4 1.77 15.25 4.07
N ARG A 5 2.52 14.79 3.05
CA ARG A 5 2.29 13.51 2.36
C ARG A 5 2.21 12.33 3.32
N ASN A 6 3.12 12.25 4.29
CA ASN A 6 3.15 11.14 5.24
C ASN A 6 1.92 11.11 6.15
N THR A 7 1.42 12.28 6.55
CA THR A 7 0.18 12.41 7.34
C THR A 7 -1.03 12.02 6.51
N ALA A 8 -1.08 12.43 5.23
CA ALA A 8 -2.13 12.01 4.32
C ALA A 8 -2.14 10.48 4.14
N LYS A 9 -0.97 9.87 3.95
CA LYS A 9 -0.83 8.41 3.87
C LYS A 9 -1.33 7.70 5.12
N ALA A 10 -0.90 8.17 6.30
CA ALA A 10 -1.35 7.60 7.57
C ALA A 10 -2.88 7.76 7.75
N GLY A 11 -3.44 8.88 7.29
CA GLY A 11 -4.88 9.12 7.30
C GLY A 11 -5.65 8.14 6.41
N LEU A 12 -5.18 7.94 5.18
CA LEU A 12 -5.82 7.04 4.22
C LEU A 12 -5.73 5.59 4.71
N SER A 13 -4.56 5.15 5.17
CA SER A 13 -4.38 3.84 5.78
C SER A 13 -5.34 3.63 6.96
N ALA A 14 -5.45 4.60 7.87
CA ALA A 14 -6.37 4.50 9.00
C ALA A 14 -7.85 4.43 8.57
N LEU A 15 -8.23 5.06 7.45
CA LEU A 15 -9.60 4.99 6.94
C LEU A 15 -9.93 3.65 6.27
N LEU A 16 -8.94 3.02 5.63
CA LEU A 16 -9.11 1.74 4.94
C LEU A 16 -9.00 0.53 5.88
N SER A 17 -8.30 0.68 7.01
CA SER A 17 -8.04 -0.40 7.99
C SER A 17 -8.87 -0.28 9.27
N TYR A 18 -9.98 0.45 9.23
CA TYR A 18 -10.89 0.60 10.37
C TYR A 18 -12.26 0.05 9.95
N GLY A 19 -12.82 -0.90 10.71
CA GLY A 19 -14.07 -1.59 10.37
C GLY A 19 -15.35 -0.87 10.79
N SER A 20 -15.29 0.45 10.97
CA SER A 20 -16.47 1.27 11.24
C SER A 20 -16.21 2.72 10.86
N ASP A 21 -17.20 3.60 11.03
CA ASP A 21 -16.98 5.03 10.86
C ASP A 21 -15.93 5.55 11.84
N MET A 22 -14.97 6.33 11.35
CA MET A 22 -13.95 6.94 12.19
C MET A 22 -14.56 8.01 13.09
N LYS A 23 -14.79 7.66 14.37
CA LYS A 23 -15.36 8.58 15.37
C LYS A 23 -14.32 9.53 15.98
N SER A 24 -13.06 9.14 16.02
CA SER A 24 -11.97 9.90 16.64
C SER A 24 -10.66 9.69 15.86
N LEU A 25 -9.81 10.71 15.86
CA LEU A 25 -8.49 10.62 15.24
C LEU A 25 -7.59 9.68 16.05
N PRO A 26 -6.94 8.69 15.41
CA PRO A 26 -5.84 7.93 16.00
C PRO A 26 -4.78 8.86 16.59
N HIS A 27 -4.15 8.46 17.71
CA HIS A 27 -3.15 9.28 18.41
C HIS A 27 -2.04 9.78 17.46
N ARG A 28 -1.54 8.91 16.57
CA ARG A 28 -0.54 9.26 15.55
C ARG A 28 -0.99 10.36 14.59
N LEU A 29 -2.28 10.43 14.26
CA LEU A 29 -2.80 11.49 13.38
C LEU A 29 -3.03 12.79 14.14
N LYS A 30 -3.43 12.72 15.41
CA LYS A 30 -3.55 13.90 16.28
C LYS A 30 -2.24 14.66 16.41
N THR A 31 -1.10 13.96 16.48
CA THR A 31 0.23 14.60 16.60
C THR A 31 0.77 15.14 15.28
N GLN A 32 0.23 14.72 14.14
CA GLN A 32 0.74 15.08 12.81
C GLN A 32 -0.14 16.09 12.07
N LEU A 33 -1.44 16.12 12.38
CA LEU A 33 -2.37 17.07 11.81
C LEU A 33 -2.28 18.42 12.56
N PRO A 34 -2.48 19.55 11.88
CA PRO A 34 -2.61 20.85 12.55
C PRO A 34 -3.74 20.85 13.58
N ASP A 35 -3.70 21.82 14.50
CA ASP A 35 -4.78 22.05 15.45
C ASP A 35 -6.13 22.29 14.75
N GLY A 36 -7.22 21.87 15.40
CA GLY A 36 -8.58 21.99 14.87
C GLY A 36 -8.95 20.95 13.80
N TRP A 37 -8.11 19.94 13.56
CA TRP A 37 -8.50 18.79 12.75
C TRP A 37 -9.37 17.81 13.54
N THR A 38 -10.45 17.36 12.91
CA THR A 38 -11.38 16.36 13.44
C THR A 38 -11.41 15.13 12.53
N ALA A 39 -11.90 14.00 13.04
CA ALA A 39 -12.11 12.80 12.22
C ALA A 39 -13.04 13.08 11.03
N ARG A 40 -14.14 13.81 11.26
CA ARG A 40 -15.07 14.24 10.19
C ARG A 40 -14.37 15.05 9.11
N ARG A 41 -13.52 16.01 9.51
CA ARG A 41 -12.76 16.83 8.56
C ARG A 41 -11.75 16.00 7.76
N LEU A 42 -11.10 15.03 8.42
CA LEU A 42 -10.19 14.08 7.75
C LEU A 42 -10.91 13.24 6.71
N VAL A 43 -12.05 12.62 7.08
CA VAL A 43 -12.88 11.82 6.17
C VAL A 43 -13.31 12.65 4.97
N ALA A 44 -13.85 13.84 5.20
CA ALA A 44 -14.31 14.72 4.12
C ALA A 44 -13.16 15.13 3.18
N ALA A 45 -12.00 15.51 3.72
CA ALA A 45 -10.83 15.88 2.92
C ALA A 45 -10.27 14.70 2.10
N MET A 46 -10.34 13.48 2.63
CA MET A 46 -9.90 12.28 1.91
C MET A 46 -10.90 11.85 0.84
N ALA A 47 -12.20 11.94 1.12
CA ALA A 47 -13.25 11.64 0.15
C ALA A 47 -13.21 12.61 -1.04
N ASP A 48 -13.01 13.91 -0.78
CA ASP A 48 -12.84 14.94 -1.81
C ASP A 48 -11.60 14.67 -2.68
N ARG A 49 -10.47 14.31 -2.06
CA ARG A 49 -9.23 14.04 -2.78
C ARG A 49 -9.23 12.71 -3.54
N HIS A 50 -9.93 11.70 -3.02
CA HIS A 50 -9.94 10.31 -3.48
C HIS A 50 -11.37 9.75 -3.55
N PRO A 51 -12.24 10.28 -4.43
CA PRO A 51 -13.67 9.94 -4.46
C PRO A 51 -13.91 8.45 -4.71
N HIS A 52 -13.07 7.79 -5.51
CA HIS A 52 -13.18 6.35 -5.81
C HIS A 52 -12.83 5.46 -4.61
N LEU A 53 -12.07 5.97 -3.63
CA LEU A 53 -11.73 5.22 -2.42
C LEU A 53 -12.72 5.48 -1.28
N ALA A 54 -13.50 6.56 -1.34
CA ALA A 54 -14.46 6.92 -0.30
C ALA A 54 -15.46 5.79 0.05
N PRO A 55 -15.98 5.01 -0.92
CA PRO A 55 -16.84 3.87 -0.61
C PRO A 55 -16.15 2.73 0.17
N LEU A 56 -14.82 2.75 0.29
CA LEU A 56 -14.04 1.74 1.02
C LEU A 56 -13.72 2.17 2.46
N PHE A 57 -13.99 3.43 2.82
CA PHE A 57 -13.72 3.90 4.18
C PHE A 57 -14.65 3.19 5.17
N GLY A 58 -14.09 2.78 6.31
CA GLY A 58 -14.86 2.09 7.35
C GLY A 58 -15.15 0.61 7.06
N LYS A 59 -14.59 0.03 5.99
CA LYS A 59 -14.85 -1.36 5.57
C LYS A 59 -13.75 -2.36 5.93
N ASP A 60 -12.70 -1.92 6.62
CA ASP A 60 -11.56 -2.77 7.01
C ASP A 60 -10.89 -3.55 5.86
N VAL A 61 -10.81 -2.97 4.66
CA VAL A 61 -10.21 -3.61 3.48
C VAL A 61 -8.68 -3.72 3.57
N GLY A 62 -8.06 -3.20 4.62
CA GLY A 62 -6.59 -3.19 4.77
C GLY A 62 -5.96 -4.58 4.68
N LEU A 63 -6.56 -5.59 5.33
CA LEU A 63 -6.05 -6.96 5.30
C LEU A 63 -6.22 -7.62 3.92
N GLU A 64 -7.32 -7.32 3.21
CA GLU A 64 -7.55 -7.82 1.85
C GLU A 64 -6.52 -7.25 0.86
N LEU A 65 -6.17 -5.97 1.02
CA LEU A 65 -5.12 -5.33 0.24
C LEU A 65 -3.76 -5.96 0.52
N MET A 66 -3.40 -6.17 1.79
CA MET A 66 -2.15 -6.84 2.17
C MET A 66 -2.08 -8.29 1.67
N PHE A 67 -3.21 -9.00 1.67
CA PHE A 67 -3.28 -10.34 1.10
C PHE A 67 -3.08 -10.33 -0.42
N THR A 68 -3.60 -9.31 -1.11
CA THR A 68 -3.36 -9.14 -2.55
C THR A 68 -1.90 -8.82 -2.84
N GLU A 69 -1.26 -7.96 -2.04
CA GLU A 69 0.18 -7.68 -2.14
C GLU A 69 1.02 -8.96 -1.94
N SER A 70 0.66 -9.81 -0.97
CA SER A 70 1.41 -11.06 -0.73
C SER A 70 1.30 -12.06 -1.87
N ARG A 71 0.13 -12.15 -2.54
CA ARG A 71 -0.04 -12.99 -3.74
C ARG A 71 0.87 -12.55 -4.88
N ILE A 72 0.96 -11.25 -5.13
CA ILE A 72 1.88 -10.69 -6.15
C ILE A 72 3.31 -11.06 -5.81
N LEU A 73 3.71 -10.89 -4.53
CA LEU A 73 5.07 -11.17 -4.10
C LEU A 73 5.41 -12.66 -4.25
N LEU A 74 4.51 -13.57 -3.87
CA LEU A 74 4.70 -15.01 -4.02
C LEU A 74 4.77 -15.42 -5.51
N ALA A 75 3.94 -14.86 -6.37
CA ALA A 75 3.99 -15.12 -7.81
C ALA A 75 5.32 -14.65 -8.42
N ALA A 76 5.82 -13.47 -8.02
CA ALA A 76 7.13 -12.98 -8.45
C ALA A 76 8.28 -13.87 -7.94
N MET A 77 8.22 -14.29 -6.67
CA MET A 77 9.21 -15.21 -6.09
C MET A 77 9.24 -16.56 -6.81
N SER A 78 8.08 -17.13 -7.15
CA SER A 78 8.01 -18.39 -7.89
C SER A 78 8.71 -18.26 -9.24
N ARG A 79 8.47 -17.17 -9.97
CA ARG A 79 9.13 -16.90 -11.27
C ARG A 79 10.66 -16.79 -11.13
N LEU A 80 11.14 -16.17 -10.06
CA LEU A 80 12.58 -16.06 -9.80
C LEU A 80 13.20 -17.40 -9.41
N LEU A 81 12.48 -18.20 -8.61
CA LEU A 81 12.89 -19.54 -8.24
C LEU A 81 13.05 -20.43 -9.48
N ASP A 82 12.11 -20.37 -10.42
CA ASP A 82 12.19 -21.10 -11.71
C ASP A 82 13.39 -20.67 -12.57
N GLN A 83 13.89 -19.45 -12.37
CA GLN A 83 15.09 -18.91 -13.03
C GLN A 83 16.38 -19.19 -12.24
N GLY A 84 16.31 -19.89 -11.10
CA GLY A 84 17.45 -20.15 -10.22
C GLY A 84 17.93 -18.90 -9.45
N VAL A 85 17.09 -17.87 -9.34
CA VAL A 85 17.40 -16.62 -8.61
C VAL A 85 16.82 -16.70 -7.21
N ALA A 86 17.70 -16.67 -6.20
CA ALA A 86 17.27 -16.57 -4.80
C ALA A 86 16.71 -15.17 -4.49
N ALA A 87 15.55 -15.12 -3.83
CA ALA A 87 14.89 -13.90 -3.38
C ALA A 87 14.40 -14.03 -1.94
N LEU A 88 14.57 -12.97 -1.14
CA LEU A 88 14.09 -12.88 0.24
C LEU A 88 12.93 -11.87 0.32
N PRO A 89 11.70 -12.27 0.70
CA PRO A 89 10.57 -11.35 0.79
C PRO A 89 10.70 -10.38 1.97
N MET A 90 10.27 -9.14 1.79
CA MET A 90 10.24 -8.10 2.80
C MET A 90 9.10 -7.11 2.53
N HIS A 91 8.05 -7.14 3.37
CA HIS A 91 6.86 -6.29 3.22
C HIS A 91 6.24 -6.39 1.81
N ASP A 92 6.22 -5.28 1.08
CA ASP A 92 5.70 -5.12 -0.29
C ASP A 92 6.76 -5.34 -1.38
N GLY A 93 7.92 -5.89 -1.02
CA GLY A 93 9.02 -6.14 -1.94
C GLY A 93 9.90 -7.32 -1.54
N MET A 94 11.08 -7.39 -2.13
CA MET A 94 12.05 -8.46 -1.90
C MET A 94 13.49 -7.98 -2.08
N MET A 95 14.41 -8.74 -1.50
CA MET A 95 15.85 -8.60 -1.70
C MET A 95 16.35 -9.69 -2.63
N VAL A 96 17.21 -9.31 -3.57
CA VAL A 96 17.92 -10.21 -4.49
C VAL A 96 19.38 -9.77 -4.62
N ALA A 97 20.22 -10.62 -5.20
CA ALA A 97 21.56 -10.21 -5.61
C ALA A 97 21.48 -9.02 -6.58
N ARG A 98 22.42 -8.06 -6.48
CA ARG A 98 22.45 -6.85 -7.31
C ARG A 98 22.35 -7.16 -8.82
N GLY A 99 23.05 -8.20 -9.28
CA GLY A 99 23.03 -8.65 -10.67
C GLY A 99 21.68 -9.21 -11.15
N SER A 100 20.79 -9.57 -10.23
CA SER A 100 19.45 -10.09 -10.52
C SER A 100 18.36 -9.04 -10.34
N SER A 101 18.71 -7.78 -10.07
CA SER A 101 17.73 -6.71 -9.79
C SER A 101 16.77 -6.45 -10.96
N ASP A 102 17.24 -6.52 -12.20
CA ASP A 102 16.39 -6.38 -13.39
C ASP A 102 15.43 -7.57 -13.56
N ALA A 103 15.90 -8.79 -13.30
CA ALA A 103 15.06 -9.99 -13.32
C ALA A 103 13.96 -9.91 -12.24
N ALA A 104 14.30 -9.46 -11.03
CA ALA A 104 13.35 -9.25 -9.95
C ALA A 104 12.32 -8.16 -10.26
N ARG A 105 12.77 -7.04 -10.83
CA ARG A 105 11.87 -5.96 -11.29
C ARG A 105 10.85 -6.51 -12.28
N LYS A 106 11.32 -7.21 -13.32
CA LYS A 106 10.47 -7.81 -14.35
C LYS A 106 9.50 -8.85 -13.76
N ALA A 107 9.97 -9.70 -12.84
CA ALA A 107 9.12 -10.68 -12.18
C ALA A 107 7.98 -10.03 -11.36
N MET A 108 8.25 -8.95 -10.65
CA MET A 108 7.23 -8.19 -9.91
C MET A 108 6.23 -7.49 -10.86
N GLU A 109 6.71 -6.89 -11.94
CA GLU A 109 5.87 -6.25 -12.97
C GLU A 109 4.92 -7.27 -13.62
N GLU A 110 5.44 -8.43 -14.01
CA GLU A 110 4.64 -9.53 -14.58
C GLU A 110 3.64 -10.12 -13.58
N ALA A 111 4.07 -10.33 -12.33
CA ALA A 111 3.20 -10.84 -11.28
C ALA A 111 2.05 -9.87 -10.97
N SER A 112 2.31 -8.57 -10.95
CA SER A 112 1.25 -7.57 -10.75
C SER A 112 0.27 -7.52 -11.91
N MET A 113 0.75 -7.64 -13.16
CA MET A 113 -0.13 -7.75 -14.33
C MET A 113 -1.02 -8.99 -14.25
N GLN A 114 -0.46 -10.13 -13.82
CA GLN A 114 -1.22 -11.37 -13.64
C GLN A 114 -2.30 -11.26 -12.56
N GLU A 115 -1.95 -10.76 -11.37
CA GLU A 115 -2.86 -10.78 -10.22
C GLU A 115 -3.86 -9.62 -10.21
N LEU A 116 -3.54 -8.49 -10.84
CA LEU A 116 -4.36 -7.26 -10.83
C LEU A 116 -4.91 -6.87 -12.20
N GLY A 117 -4.40 -7.44 -13.29
CA GLY A 117 -4.68 -6.96 -14.65
C GLY A 117 -3.98 -5.63 -14.98
N SER A 118 -3.03 -5.18 -14.17
CA SER A 118 -2.27 -3.96 -14.40
C SER A 118 -0.85 -4.07 -13.83
N THR A 119 0.14 -3.57 -14.57
CA THR A 119 1.52 -3.50 -14.08
C THR A 119 1.68 -2.40 -13.05
N LEU A 120 2.15 -2.75 -11.85
CA LEU A 120 2.54 -1.80 -10.83
C LEU A 120 3.96 -1.28 -11.05
N PRO A 121 4.25 0.00 -10.72
CA PRO A 121 5.61 0.52 -10.78
C PRO A 121 6.50 -0.11 -9.71
N VAL A 122 7.65 -0.64 -10.11
CA VAL A 122 8.61 -1.29 -9.22
C VAL A 122 9.89 -0.45 -9.10
N ALA A 123 10.25 -0.09 -7.87
CA ALA A 123 11.45 0.69 -7.59
C ALA A 123 12.59 -0.21 -7.10
N VAL A 124 13.75 -0.14 -7.75
CA VAL A 124 14.98 -0.80 -7.28
C VAL A 124 15.71 0.13 -6.32
N LYS A 125 16.05 -0.38 -5.13
CA LYS A 125 16.85 0.33 -4.11
C LYS A 125 18.13 -0.46 -3.84
N ALA A 126 19.24 0.25 -3.72
CA ALA A 126 20.60 -0.30 -3.60
C ALA A 126 21.23 0.01 -2.25
#